data_AF-A0A2V3KW32-F1
#
_entry.id   AF-A0A2V3KW32-F1
#
_cell.length_a   1.000
_cell.length_b   1.000
_cell.length_c   1.000
_cell.angle_alpha   90.00
_cell.angle_beta   90.00
_cell.angle_gamma   90.00
#
_symmetry.space_group_name_H-M   'P 1'
#
loop_
_entity.id
_entity.type
_entity.pdbx_description
1 polymer ?
#
loop_
_entity_poly.entity_id
_entity_poly.type
_entity_poly.pdbx_seq_one_letter_code
_entity_poly.pdbx_strand_id
1 'polypeptide(L)'
;MVWRVAKSLLILRDQINQYAPHRNTDSDGTIGDEHHAHTNSDHNPQVIDGNIGVVTAIDITHDPQNKCDAQAIVDALVASKDKRIKYIIWNKRIISASVQPWVWRDYHGVSPHDKHFHLSVVPVKALYDYTLPWLLFNPHKE
;
A
#
# COMPACT_ATOMS: atom_id res chain seq x y z
N MET A 1 -9.92 11.39 -17.84
CA MET A 1 -10.43 11.55 -16.46
C MET A 1 -9.30 12.10 -15.61
N VAL A 2 -9.54 13.13 -14.80
CA VAL A 2 -8.53 13.64 -13.85
C VAL A 2 -8.47 12.70 -12.66
N TRP A 3 -7.28 12.28 -12.24
CA TRP A 3 -7.10 11.39 -11.09
C TRP A 3 -5.93 11.81 -10.20
N ARG A 4 -5.93 11.29 -8.97
CA ARG A 4 -4.83 11.42 -8.01
C ARG A 4 -4.69 10.17 -7.14
N VAL A 5 -3.55 10.03 -6.47
CA VAL A 5 -3.37 9.03 -5.41
C VAL A 5 -3.98 9.53 -4.10
N ALA A 6 -4.48 8.62 -3.29
CA ALA A 6 -4.84 8.89 -1.89
C ALA A 6 -3.66 9.54 -1.14
N LYS A 7 -3.92 10.63 -0.41
CA LYS A 7 -2.82 11.39 0.23
C LYS A 7 -2.07 10.57 1.28
N SER A 8 -2.76 9.67 1.99
CA SER A 8 -2.12 8.82 2.99
C SER A 8 -1.06 7.90 2.38
N LEU A 9 -1.28 7.39 1.16
CA LEU A 9 -0.32 6.56 0.45
C LEU A 9 0.92 7.35 -0.01
N LEU A 10 0.74 8.63 -0.37
CA LEU A 10 1.87 9.51 -0.67
C LEU A 10 2.72 9.76 0.58
N ILE A 11 2.09 10.00 1.74
CA ILE A 11 2.79 10.11 3.03
C ILE A 11 3.58 8.82 3.34
N LEU A 12 2.98 7.64 3.11
CA LEU A 12 3.68 6.36 3.30
C LEU A 12 4.95 6.27 2.45
N ARG A 13 4.81 6.49 1.14
CA ARG A 13 5.92 6.42 0.19
C ARG A 13 7.03 7.41 0.57
N ASP A 14 6.66 8.63 0.93
CA ASP A 14 7.62 9.67 1.26
C ASP A 14 8.38 9.33 2.57
N GLN A 15 7.71 8.74 3.57
CA GLN A 15 8.37 8.21 4.78
C GLN A 15 9.35 7.08 4.44
N ILE A 16 8.96 6.15 3.57
CA ILE A 16 9.83 5.05 3.13
C ILE A 16 11.03 5.60 2.35
N ASN A 17 10.83 6.56 1.44
CA ASN A 17 11.91 7.22 0.71
C ASN A 17 12.86 7.97 1.63
N GLN A 18 12.36 8.61 2.69
CA GLN A 18 13.20 9.28 3.68
C GLN A 18 14.06 8.28 4.46
N TYR A 19 13.49 7.12 4.83
CA TYR A 19 14.21 6.06 5.54
C TYR A 19 15.22 5.31 4.65
N ALA A 20 14.85 5.07 3.39
CA ALA A 20 15.58 4.29 2.40
C ALA A 20 15.78 5.11 1.10
N PRO A 21 16.61 6.19 1.12
CA PRO A 21 16.71 7.14 0.01
C PRO A 21 17.35 6.58 -1.27
N HIS A 22 17.99 5.41 -1.18
CA HIS A 22 18.65 4.75 -2.31
C HIS A 22 17.94 3.44 -2.73
N ARG A 23 16.73 3.19 -2.23
CA ARG A 23 15.98 2.00 -2.59
C ARG A 23 15.68 1.96 -4.08
N ASN A 24 15.65 0.75 -4.62
CA ASN A 24 15.06 0.45 -5.90
C ASN A 24 13.57 0.81 -5.88
N THR A 25 13.07 1.30 -7.01
CA THR A 25 11.69 1.69 -7.28
C THR A 25 11.11 0.96 -8.50
N ASP A 26 11.81 -0.02 -9.08
CA ASP A 26 11.43 -0.70 -10.33
C ASP A 26 10.05 -1.36 -10.29
N SER A 27 9.58 -1.73 -9.10
CA SER A 27 8.26 -2.34 -8.87
C SER A 27 7.32 -1.42 -8.07
N ASP A 28 7.62 -0.12 -7.97
CA ASP A 28 6.68 0.83 -7.39
C ASP A 28 5.52 1.08 -8.36
N GLY A 29 4.31 1.16 -7.81
CA GLY A 29 3.09 1.31 -8.60
C GLY A 29 2.04 2.11 -7.85
N THR A 30 1.28 2.94 -8.56
CA THR A 30 0.09 3.60 -7.98
C THR A 30 -1.09 3.45 -8.92
N ILE A 31 -0.98 3.89 -10.17
CA ILE A 31 -2.01 3.73 -11.19
C ILE A 31 -1.84 2.41 -11.95
N GLY A 32 -2.95 1.71 -12.20
CA GLY A 32 -2.97 0.54 -13.08
C GLY A 32 -2.68 0.95 -14.53
N ASP A 33 -2.08 0.06 -15.31
CA ASP A 33 -1.93 0.28 -16.75
C ASP A 33 -3.29 0.22 -17.48
N GLU A 34 -3.31 0.60 -18.77
CA GLU A 34 -4.54 0.61 -19.58
C GLU A 34 -5.20 -0.78 -19.66
N HIS A 35 -4.42 -1.86 -19.53
CA HIS A 35 -4.92 -3.23 -19.53
C HIS A 35 -5.62 -3.58 -18.20
N HIS A 36 -5.17 -3.00 -17.08
CA HIS A 36 -5.82 -3.10 -15.77
C HIS A 36 -7.06 -2.22 -15.61
N ALA A 37 -7.22 -1.18 -16.44
CA ALA A 37 -8.31 -0.19 -16.33
C ALA A 37 -9.73 -0.78 -16.37
N HIS A 38 -9.90 -1.97 -16.97
CA HIS A 38 -11.18 -2.67 -17.07
C HIS A 38 -11.48 -3.63 -15.91
N THR A 39 -10.60 -3.70 -14.91
CA THR A 39 -10.76 -4.58 -13.75
C THR A 39 -11.18 -3.83 -12.49
N ASN A 40 -11.79 -4.53 -11.53
CA ASN A 40 -12.05 -3.98 -10.20
C ASN A 40 -10.74 -4.02 -9.38
N SER A 41 -9.94 -2.97 -9.50
CA SER A 41 -8.63 -2.83 -8.85
C SER A 41 -8.54 -1.49 -8.12
N ASP A 42 -7.99 -1.50 -6.90
CA ASP A 42 -7.76 -0.27 -6.14
C ASP A 42 -6.63 0.61 -6.74
N HIS A 43 -5.86 0.07 -7.70
CA HIS A 43 -4.96 0.83 -8.57
C HIS A 43 -5.69 1.61 -9.67
N ASN A 44 -6.96 1.33 -9.91
CA ASN A 44 -7.79 2.15 -10.79
C ASN A 44 -8.38 3.32 -10.00
N PRO A 45 -8.61 4.49 -10.63
CA PRO A 45 -9.14 5.67 -9.96
C PRO A 45 -10.66 5.57 -9.74
N GLN A 46 -11.09 4.46 -9.13
CA GLN A 46 -12.48 4.04 -9.00
C GLN A 46 -13.25 4.76 -7.89
N VAL A 47 -12.55 5.35 -6.92
CA VAL A 47 -13.17 6.18 -5.88
C VAL A 47 -13.31 7.60 -6.40
N ILE A 48 -14.53 8.14 -6.43
CA ILE A 48 -14.78 9.48 -6.99
C ILE A 48 -14.90 10.52 -5.85
N ASP A 49 -14.07 11.57 -5.93
CA ASP A 49 -14.03 12.73 -5.05
C ASP A 49 -14.36 14.00 -5.86
N GLY A 50 -15.63 14.37 -5.90
CA GLY A 50 -16.13 15.38 -6.83
C GLY A 50 -15.99 14.91 -8.28
N ASN A 51 -15.15 15.58 -9.07
CA ASN A 51 -14.86 15.21 -10.47
C ASN A 51 -13.50 14.52 -10.63
N ILE A 52 -12.87 14.09 -9.53
CA ILE A 52 -11.53 13.51 -9.50
C ILE A 52 -11.62 12.04 -9.10
N GLY A 53 -11.04 11.15 -9.89
CA GLY A 53 -10.86 9.75 -9.51
C GLY A 53 -9.67 9.59 -8.55
N VAL A 54 -9.80 8.73 -7.55
CA VAL A 54 -8.81 8.50 -6.51
C VAL A 54 -8.35 7.05 -6.58
N VAL A 55 -7.05 6.90 -6.76
CA VAL A 55 -6.34 5.62 -6.64
C VAL A 55 -6.08 5.35 -5.16
N THR A 56 -6.54 4.21 -4.66
CA THR A 56 -6.46 3.83 -3.26
C THR A 56 -5.51 2.67 -2.99
N ALA A 57 -4.59 2.39 -3.93
CA ALA A 57 -3.54 1.40 -3.79
C ALA A 57 -2.15 1.96 -4.11
N ILE A 58 -1.15 1.35 -3.48
CA ILE A 58 0.27 1.56 -3.79
C ILE A 58 1.02 0.23 -3.70
N ASP A 59 1.96 0.05 -4.61
CA ASP A 59 2.98 -0.98 -4.56
C ASP A 59 4.32 -0.33 -4.23
N ILE A 60 5.09 -0.96 -3.34
CA ILE A 60 6.43 -0.52 -2.95
C ILE A 60 7.41 -1.68 -3.11
N THR A 61 8.47 -1.42 -3.87
CA THR A 61 9.53 -2.39 -4.18
C THR A 61 10.18 -2.95 -2.90
N HIS A 62 10.36 -4.26 -2.86
CA HIS A 62 11.19 -4.94 -1.86
C HIS A 62 12.66 -4.80 -2.27
N ASP A 63 13.41 -4.01 -1.50
CA ASP A 63 14.83 -3.80 -1.69
C ASP A 63 15.56 -3.74 -0.33
N PRO A 64 15.76 -4.90 0.31
CA PRO A 64 16.39 -4.96 1.62
C PRO A 64 17.85 -4.51 1.59
N GLN A 65 18.53 -4.61 0.44
CA GLN A 65 19.93 -4.17 0.28
C GLN A 65 20.07 -2.67 0.47
N ASN A 66 19.03 -1.90 0.12
CA ASN A 66 18.96 -0.45 0.30
C ASN A 66 17.96 -0.05 1.38
N LYS A 67 17.77 -0.90 2.41
CA LYS A 67 16.95 -0.66 3.62
C LYS A 67 15.42 -0.68 3.40
N CYS A 68 14.92 -0.91 2.19
CA CYS A 68 13.49 -1.05 1.94
C CYS A 68 13.05 -2.52 2.07
N ASP A 69 13.08 -3.05 3.30
CA ASP A 69 12.59 -4.40 3.57
C ASP A 69 11.07 -4.41 3.68
N ALA A 70 10.42 -4.85 2.60
CA ALA A 70 8.97 -5.05 2.55
C ALA A 70 8.41 -5.90 3.71
N GLN A 71 9.11 -6.95 4.17
CA GLN A 71 8.62 -7.77 5.28
C GLN A 71 8.53 -6.94 6.57
N ALA A 72 9.60 -6.20 6.91
CA ALA A 72 9.64 -5.36 8.09
C ALA A 72 8.58 -4.23 8.05
N ILE A 73 8.40 -3.60 6.88
CA ILE A 73 7.41 -2.54 6.68
C ILE A 73 5.99 -3.11 6.83
N VAL A 74 5.70 -4.24 6.20
CA VAL A 74 4.39 -4.91 6.28
C VAL A 74 4.09 -5.34 7.72
N ASP A 75 5.05 -5.87 8.44
CA ASP A 75 4.87 -6.27 9.84
C ASP A 75 4.54 -5.06 10.73
N ALA A 76 5.18 -3.91 10.52
CA ALA A 76 4.86 -2.68 11.23
C ALA A 76 3.45 -2.17 10.90
N LEU A 77 3.06 -2.18 9.62
CA LEU A 77 1.71 -1.81 9.19
C LEU A 77 0.65 -2.74 9.81
N VAL A 78 0.88 -4.06 9.82
CA VAL A 78 -0.02 -5.04 10.44
C VAL A 78 -0.11 -4.85 11.96
N ALA A 79 1.01 -4.61 12.63
CA ALA A 79 1.05 -4.36 14.07
C ALA A 79 0.28 -3.08 14.47
N SER A 80 0.35 -2.04 13.63
CA SER A 80 -0.33 -0.76 13.90
C SER A 80 -1.85 -0.87 13.89
N LYS A 81 -2.40 -1.84 13.15
CA LYS A 81 -3.83 -1.98 12.87
C LYS A 81 -4.49 -0.67 12.40
N ASP A 82 -3.76 0.14 11.64
CA ASP A 82 -4.20 1.47 11.21
C ASP A 82 -5.54 1.38 10.44
N LYS A 83 -6.52 2.19 10.84
CA LYS A 83 -7.88 2.19 10.29
C LYS A 83 -7.93 2.58 8.80
N ARG A 84 -6.87 3.16 8.26
CA ARG A 84 -6.73 3.44 6.83
C ARG A 84 -6.59 2.16 6.02
N ILE A 85 -6.04 1.08 6.60
CA ILE A 85 -5.70 -0.16 5.87
C ILE A 85 -6.99 -0.92 5.52
N LYS A 86 -7.18 -1.18 4.22
CA LYS A 86 -8.20 -2.10 3.69
C LYS A 86 -7.65 -3.52 3.69
N TYR A 87 -6.54 -3.72 2.99
CA TYR A 87 -5.78 -4.97 2.96
C TYR A 87 -4.33 -4.74 2.52
N ILE A 88 -3.47 -5.72 2.82
CA ILE A 88 -2.07 -5.79 2.38
C ILE A 88 -1.87 -7.14 1.71
N ILE A 89 -1.14 -7.16 0.59
CA ILE A 89 -0.67 -8.39 -0.06
C ILE A 89 0.86 -8.37 -0.05
N TRP A 90 1.45 -9.44 0.45
CA TRP A 90 2.90 -9.62 0.47
C TRP A 90 3.23 -11.10 0.49
N ASN A 91 4.21 -11.49 -0.33
CA ASN A 91 4.78 -12.83 -0.39
C ASN A 91 3.72 -13.95 -0.46
N LYS A 92 2.83 -13.86 -1.47
CA LYS A 92 1.73 -14.80 -1.72
C LYS A 92 0.74 -14.94 -0.56
N ARG A 93 0.66 -13.93 0.31
CA ARG A 93 -0.31 -13.87 1.41
C ARG A 93 -1.07 -12.56 1.39
N ILE A 94 -2.28 -12.59 1.93
CA ILE A 94 -3.15 -11.43 2.10
C ILE A 94 -3.62 -11.35 3.56
N ILE A 95 -3.64 -10.13 4.08
CA ILE A 95 -4.22 -9.78 5.38
C ILE A 95 -5.14 -8.58 5.18
N SER A 96 -6.26 -8.53 5.90
CA SER A 96 -7.24 -7.45 5.74
C SER A 96 -7.86 -7.06 7.06
N ALA A 97 -8.43 -5.86 7.13
CA ALA A 97 -9.17 -5.39 8.29
C ALA A 97 -10.61 -5.94 8.36
N SER A 98 -11.13 -6.51 7.27
CA SER A 98 -12.55 -6.89 7.14
C SER A 98 -12.81 -8.39 6.94
N VAL A 99 -11.97 -9.10 6.18
CA VAL A 99 -12.11 -10.54 5.94
C VAL A 99 -11.14 -11.29 6.82
N GLN A 100 -11.67 -12.01 7.82
CA GLN A 100 -10.90 -12.64 8.90
C GLN A 100 -9.88 -11.63 9.47
N PRO A 101 -10.36 -10.59 10.16
CA PRO A 101 -9.58 -9.40 10.46
C PRO A 101 -8.22 -9.71 11.09
N TRP A 102 -7.16 -9.21 10.46
CA TRP A 102 -5.77 -9.36 10.91
C TRP A 102 -5.27 -10.81 10.96
N VAL A 103 -5.88 -11.71 10.20
CA VAL A 103 -5.40 -13.09 9.98
C VAL A 103 -4.79 -13.19 8.59
N TRP A 104 -3.56 -13.70 8.52
CA TRP A 104 -2.90 -14.02 7.26
C TRP A 104 -3.59 -15.19 6.57
N ARG A 105 -3.83 -15.05 5.27
CA ARG A 105 -4.43 -16.06 4.40
C ARG A 105 -3.59 -16.21 3.15
N ASP A 106 -3.69 -17.36 2.51
CA ASP A 106 -3.05 -17.57 1.20
C ASP A 106 -3.66 -16.64 0.15
N TYR A 107 -2.81 -16.10 -0.71
CA TYR A 107 -3.17 -15.28 -1.85
C TYR A 107 -2.80 -16.00 -3.15
N HIS A 108 -3.80 -16.17 -4.02
CA HIS A 108 -3.67 -16.93 -5.28
C HIS A 108 -3.81 -16.05 -6.52
N GLY A 109 -3.63 -14.72 -6.39
CA GLY A 109 -3.64 -13.82 -7.55
C GLY A 109 -2.44 -14.03 -8.47
N VAL A 110 -2.55 -13.54 -9.70
CA VAL A 110 -1.56 -13.75 -10.76
C VAL A 110 -0.19 -13.16 -10.40
N SER A 111 -0.17 -11.95 -9.83
CA SER A 111 1.05 -11.36 -9.27
C SER A 111 1.31 -11.95 -7.88
N PRO A 112 2.41 -12.64 -7.62
CA PRO A 112 2.67 -13.25 -6.31
C PRO A 112 3.06 -12.24 -5.21
N HIS A 113 3.31 -10.97 -5.56
CA HIS A 113 3.76 -9.92 -4.62
C HIS A 113 5.00 -10.32 -3.82
N ASP A 114 6.02 -10.89 -4.48
CA ASP A 114 7.31 -11.25 -3.87
C ASP A 114 8.44 -10.26 -4.20
N LYS A 115 8.19 -9.30 -5.10
CA LYS A 115 9.10 -8.20 -5.48
C LYS A 115 8.68 -6.83 -4.95
N HIS A 116 7.45 -6.70 -4.50
CA HIS A 116 6.87 -5.51 -3.87
C HIS A 116 5.77 -5.96 -2.93
N PHE A 117 5.49 -5.17 -1.90
CA PHE A 117 4.24 -5.31 -1.18
C PHE A 117 3.19 -4.40 -1.80
N HIS A 118 1.93 -4.82 -1.73
CA HIS A 118 0.78 -4.02 -2.10
C HIS A 118 0.03 -3.59 -0.85
N LEU A 119 -0.33 -2.32 -0.77
CA LEU A 119 -1.23 -1.78 0.25
C LEU A 119 -2.41 -1.10 -0.43
N SER A 120 -3.62 -1.50 -0.02
CA SER A 120 -4.85 -0.79 -0.32
C SER A 120 -5.40 -0.10 0.93
N VAL A 121 -5.86 1.14 0.77
CA VAL A 121 -6.56 1.91 1.82
C VAL A 121 -8.08 1.91 1.60
N VAL A 122 -8.83 2.10 2.68
CA VAL A 122 -10.29 2.11 2.62
C VAL A 122 -10.81 3.30 1.80
N PRO A 123 -11.90 3.14 1.02
CA PRO A 123 -12.43 4.18 0.14
C PRO A 123 -13.27 5.23 0.91
N VAL A 124 -12.79 5.66 2.07
CA VAL A 124 -13.42 6.68 2.93
C VAL A 124 -12.53 7.92 2.90
N LYS A 125 -13.04 9.04 2.38
CA LYS A 125 -12.25 10.27 2.16
C LYS A 125 -11.48 10.74 3.39
N ALA A 126 -12.15 10.75 4.54
CA ALA A 126 -11.52 11.14 5.80
C ALA A 126 -10.35 10.23 6.22
N LEU A 127 -10.24 9.02 5.68
CA LEU A 127 -9.18 8.05 5.98
C LEU A 127 -8.12 7.97 4.87
N TYR A 128 -8.50 7.86 3.60
CA TYR A 128 -7.52 7.81 2.51
C TYR A 128 -6.78 9.14 2.31
N ASP A 129 -7.36 10.28 2.74
CA ASP A 129 -6.68 11.57 2.77
C ASP A 129 -6.15 11.94 4.17
N TYR A 130 -6.13 11.01 5.12
CA TYR A 130 -5.58 11.26 6.45
C TYR A 130 -4.05 11.22 6.43
N THR A 131 -3.44 12.38 6.57
CA THR A 131 -2.00 12.60 6.35
C THR A 131 -1.13 12.46 7.59
N LEU A 132 -1.66 11.91 8.69
CA LEU A 132 -0.77 11.57 9.82
C LEU A 132 0.27 10.52 9.38
N PRO A 133 1.51 10.61 9.90
CA PRO A 133 2.53 9.62 9.61
C PRO A 133 2.08 8.19 9.90
N TRP A 134 2.50 7.26 9.05
CA TRP A 134 2.38 5.83 9.30
C TRP A 134 3.38 5.38 10.37
N LEU A 135 2.94 4.44 11.20
CA LEU A 135 3.79 3.81 12.22
C LEU A 135 4.60 2.67 11.57
N LEU A 136 5.75 3.02 10.97
CA LEU A 136 6.58 2.07 10.21
C LEU A 136 7.75 1.50 10.99
N PHE A 137 8.27 2.24 11.96
CA PHE A 137 9.49 1.89 12.67
C PHE A 137 9.22 2.04 14.16
N ASN A 138 9.36 0.94 14.89
CA ASN A 138 9.17 0.95 16.33
C ASN A 138 10.42 1.58 16.97
N PRO A 139 10.32 2.68 17.74
CA PRO A 139 11.49 3.37 18.30
C PRO A 139 12.21 2.59 19.42
N HIS A 140 11.86 1.32 19.65
CA HIS A 140 12.28 0.52 20.81
C HIS A 140 12.87 -0.85 20.45
N LYS A 141 13.43 -1.02 19.25
CA LYS A 141 14.20 -2.22 18.92
C LYS A 141 15.55 -1.83 18.30
N GLU A 142 16.45 -1.42 19.18
CA GLU A 142 17.89 -1.63 19.06
C GLU A 142 18.31 -2.59 20.18
#